data_AF-A0A962AQ62-F1
#
_entry.id   AF-A0A962AQ62-F1
#
_cell.length_a   1.000
_cell.length_b   1.000
_cell.length_c   1.000
_cell.angle_alpha   90.00
_cell.angle_beta   90.00
_cell.angle_gamma   90.00
#
_symmetry.space_group_name_H-M   'P 1'
#
loop_
_entity.id
_entity.type
_entity.pdbx_description
1 polymer ?
#
loop_
_entity_poly.entity_id
_entity_poly.type
_entity_poly.pdbx_seq_one_letter_code
_entity_poly.pdbx_strand_id
1 'polypeptide(L)'
;LNVMHNYEIPARDAEDFAELLEHVDIDSLNAVDAISAQRRPLLAYGAIVLDEIIKRGKPRSIIMSAAGVREGLLYEQLGADDQRRDPLLTSAAEFNLLRSRAPRHGEELADWYDAFFASTDLPDADYNRRLRRAACLLSDIAWRAHPDYRGEQAFDIVSNASFVGVDHPGRAFIALAIAIRHIGLNEAVSPTIRSVITARLLDRARILGAAMRVAYILSAAMPGVLPKTPLRVRRKELVLELPPEFAGLASERIANRMKALGKLIGREPKVVVTE
;
A
#
# COMPACT_ATOMS: atom_id res chain seq x y z
N LEU A 1 8.35 8.71 5.85
CA LEU A 1 7.62 7.79 6.77
C LEU A 1 8.51 7.60 7.98
N ASN A 2 8.00 7.82 9.19
CA ASN A 2 8.75 7.62 10.43
C ASN A 2 8.51 6.19 10.96
N VAL A 3 8.87 5.19 10.15
CA VAL A 3 8.71 3.76 10.46
C VAL A 3 10.08 3.11 10.32
N MET A 4 10.50 2.33 11.31
CA MET A 4 11.83 1.72 11.33
C MET A 4 11.89 0.40 10.54
N HIS A 5 10.85 -0.43 10.65
CA HIS A 5 10.81 -1.74 9.98
C HIS A 5 10.76 -1.58 8.45
N ASN A 6 11.62 -2.30 7.75
CA ASN A 6 11.88 -2.18 6.31
C ASN A 6 12.37 -0.80 5.85
N TYR A 7 13.01 -0.03 6.74
CA TYR A 7 13.85 1.08 6.29
C TYR A 7 15.11 0.51 5.63
N GLU A 8 15.29 0.81 4.34
CA GLU A 8 16.41 0.35 3.52
C GLU A 8 17.43 1.48 3.32
N ILE A 9 18.70 1.15 3.53
CA ILE A 9 19.84 2.05 3.32
C ILE A 9 20.78 1.37 2.31
N PRO A 10 21.20 2.03 1.23
CA PRO A 10 22.27 1.53 0.37
C PRO A 10 23.52 1.23 1.19
N ALA A 11 24.21 0.12 0.90
CA ALA A 11 25.34 -0.31 1.74
C ALA A 11 26.45 0.76 1.82
N ARG A 12 26.70 1.47 0.72
CA ARG A 12 27.64 2.60 0.68
C ARG A 12 27.24 3.72 1.63
N ASP A 13 25.97 4.13 1.60
CA ASP A 13 25.49 5.20 2.48
C ASP A 13 25.56 4.78 3.96
N ALA A 14 25.34 3.49 4.24
CA ALA A 14 25.48 2.93 5.58
C ALA A 14 26.95 2.85 6.05
N GLU A 15 27.87 2.51 5.14
CA GLU A 15 29.32 2.51 5.36
C GLU A 15 29.82 3.94 5.64
N ASP A 16 29.51 4.89 4.75
CA ASP A 16 29.85 6.31 4.92
C ASP A 16 29.34 6.86 6.25
N PHE A 17 28.12 6.46 6.66
CA PHE A 17 27.55 6.85 7.96
C PHE A 17 28.22 6.16 9.15
N ALA A 18 28.59 4.88 9.03
CA ALA A 18 29.32 4.17 10.08
C ALA A 18 30.72 4.79 10.29
N GLU A 19 31.47 5.03 9.21
CA GLU A 19 32.78 5.68 9.27
C GLU A 19 32.70 7.08 9.89
N LEU A 20 31.65 7.85 9.59
CA LEU A 20 31.41 9.15 10.24
C LEU A 20 31.26 9.01 11.76
N LEU A 21 30.49 8.02 12.23
CA LEU A 21 30.25 7.78 13.65
C LEU A 21 31.49 7.31 14.42
N GLU A 22 32.50 6.77 13.73
CA GLU A 22 33.77 6.37 14.34
C GLU A 22 34.68 7.58 14.66
N HIS A 23 34.57 8.66 13.89
CA HIS A 23 35.50 9.79 13.93
C HIS A 23 34.91 11.06 14.53
N VAL A 24 33.60 11.14 14.69
CA VAL A 24 32.89 12.34 15.15
C VAL A 24 32.43 12.18 16.59
N ASP A 25 32.54 13.27 17.38
CA ASP A 25 31.91 13.33 18.70
C ASP A 25 30.39 13.24 18.55
N ILE A 26 29.79 12.22 19.17
CA ILE A 26 28.38 11.91 19.06
C ILE A 26 27.50 13.07 19.54
N ASP A 27 27.98 13.85 20.52
CA ASP A 27 27.27 15.02 21.02
C ASP A 27 27.23 16.19 20.02
N SER A 28 28.01 16.13 18.94
CA SER A 28 27.98 17.10 17.84
C SER A 28 27.00 16.74 16.70
N LEU A 29 26.35 15.57 16.76
CA LEU A 29 25.40 15.15 15.73
C LEU A 29 24.09 15.97 15.80
N ASN A 30 23.63 16.46 14.64
CA ASN A 30 22.40 17.26 14.51
C ASN A 30 21.12 16.63 15.11
N ALA A 31 21.10 15.31 15.30
CA ALA A 31 19.96 14.57 15.83
C ALA A 31 20.28 13.82 17.13
N VAL A 32 21.31 14.23 17.87
CA VAL A 32 21.74 13.54 19.10
C VAL A 32 20.63 13.48 20.17
N ASP A 33 19.72 14.45 20.18
CA ASP A 33 18.57 14.48 21.10
C ASP A 33 17.54 13.38 20.83
N ALA A 34 17.51 12.82 19.62
CA ALA A 34 16.70 11.64 19.31
C ALA A 34 17.30 10.35 19.91
N ILE A 35 18.54 10.42 20.39
CA ILE A 35 19.28 9.28 20.95
C ILE A 35 19.36 9.42 22.47
N SER A 36 18.80 8.44 23.18
CA SER A 36 18.89 8.39 24.64
C SER A 36 20.34 8.45 25.10
N ALA A 37 20.64 9.23 26.15
CA ALA A 37 21.99 9.40 26.69
C ALA A 37 22.72 8.07 26.95
N GLN A 38 22.00 7.04 27.41
CA GLN A 38 22.55 5.70 27.67
C GLN A 38 23.07 4.97 26.41
N ARG A 39 22.56 5.32 25.23
CA ARG A 39 22.94 4.70 23.95
C ARG A 39 24.10 5.41 23.27
N ARG A 40 24.33 6.70 23.57
CA ARG A 40 25.36 7.52 22.91
C ARG A 40 26.75 6.88 23.02
N PRO A 41 27.23 6.43 24.20
CA PRO A 41 28.56 5.80 24.29
C PRO A 41 28.70 4.50 23.50
N LEU A 42 27.59 3.85 23.15
CA LEU A 42 27.58 2.54 22.48
C LEU A 42 27.53 2.65 20.94
N LEU A 43 27.22 3.82 20.37
CA LEU A 43 27.04 3.96 18.93
C LEU A 43 28.32 3.71 18.15
N ALA A 44 29.47 4.22 18.62
CA ALA A 44 30.76 4.04 17.97
C ALA A 44 31.11 2.54 17.85
N TYR A 45 30.89 1.77 18.92
CA TYR A 45 31.09 0.31 18.89
C TYR A 45 30.14 -0.38 17.91
N GLY A 46 28.88 0.05 17.87
CA GLY A 46 27.89 -0.46 16.90
C GLY A 46 28.27 -0.14 15.45
N ALA A 47 28.81 1.07 15.20
CA ALA A 47 29.26 1.50 13.88
C ALA A 47 30.43 0.64 13.38
N ILE A 48 31.46 0.40 14.22
CA ILE A 48 32.60 -0.47 13.88
C ILE A 48 32.14 -1.88 13.51
N VAL A 49 31.21 -2.45 14.30
CA VAL A 49 30.68 -3.79 14.01
C VAL A 49 29.90 -3.81 12.69
N LEU A 50 29.09 -2.78 12.43
CA LEU A 50 28.34 -2.67 11.19
C LEU A 50 29.27 -2.52 9.98
N ASP A 51 30.30 -1.69 10.09
CA ASP A 51 31.32 -1.48 9.07
C ASP A 51 32.04 -2.80 8.70
N GLU A 52 32.52 -3.56 9.70
CA GLU A 52 33.13 -4.87 9.47
C GLU A 52 32.15 -5.87 8.81
N ILE A 53 30.86 -5.83 9.17
CA ILE A 53 29.83 -6.65 8.52
C ILE A 53 29.66 -6.24 7.05
N ILE A 54 29.63 -4.95 6.74
CA ILE A 54 29.51 -4.43 5.36
C ILE A 54 30.73 -4.84 4.54
N LYS A 55 31.96 -4.61 5.06
CA LYS A 55 33.22 -4.91 4.37
C LYS A 55 33.38 -6.39 4.03
N ARG A 56 32.97 -7.27 4.95
CA ARG A 56 33.04 -8.73 4.77
C ARG A 56 31.87 -9.27 3.94
N GLY A 57 30.66 -8.85 4.24
CA GLY A 57 29.43 -9.36 3.61
C GLY A 57 29.14 -8.77 2.24
N LYS A 58 29.65 -7.56 1.96
CA LYS A 58 29.43 -6.78 0.73
C LYS A 58 27.96 -6.76 0.28
N PRO A 59 27.01 -6.46 1.19
CA PRO A 59 25.61 -6.40 0.82
C PRO A 59 25.36 -5.26 -0.16
N ARG A 60 24.26 -5.34 -0.92
CA ARG A 60 23.81 -4.19 -1.74
C ARG A 60 23.16 -3.11 -0.88
N SER A 61 22.44 -3.52 0.16
CA SER A 61 21.69 -2.66 1.07
C SER A 61 21.51 -3.30 2.44
N ILE A 62 21.21 -2.47 3.42
CA ILE A 62 20.92 -2.84 4.81
C ILE A 62 19.46 -2.51 5.08
N ILE A 63 18.71 -3.49 5.57
CA ILE A 63 17.29 -3.35 5.87
C ILE A 63 17.09 -3.48 7.37
N MET A 64 16.51 -2.45 7.98
CA MET A 64 16.23 -2.44 9.42
C MET A 64 15.01 -3.30 9.74
N SER A 65 15.17 -4.24 10.66
CA SER A 65 14.05 -4.99 11.25
C SER A 65 13.75 -4.48 12.66
N ALA A 66 12.53 -4.01 12.90
CA ALA A 66 12.05 -3.72 14.25
C ALA A 66 11.68 -4.98 15.05
N ALA A 67 11.59 -6.15 14.40
CA ALA A 67 11.38 -7.44 15.06
C ALA A 67 12.73 -8.11 15.33
N GLY A 68 12.84 -8.77 16.49
CA GLY A 68 14.05 -9.47 16.90
C GLY A 68 13.76 -10.85 17.48
N VAL A 69 14.59 -11.26 18.44
CA VAL A 69 14.56 -12.62 19.03
C VAL A 69 13.21 -12.95 19.67
N ARG A 70 12.60 -11.99 20.37
CA ARG A 70 11.31 -12.20 21.04
C ARG A 70 10.19 -12.53 20.04
N GLU A 71 10.09 -11.76 18.96
CA GLU A 71 9.09 -11.99 17.92
C GLU A 71 9.37 -13.31 17.17
N GLY A 72 10.65 -13.66 16.96
CA GLY A 72 11.05 -14.95 16.41
C GLY A 72 10.59 -16.14 17.27
N LEU A 73 10.79 -16.07 18.59
CA LEU A 73 10.34 -17.10 19.52
C LEU A 73 8.81 -17.27 19.51
N LEU A 74 8.05 -16.17 19.40
CA LEU A 74 6.60 -16.23 19.27
C LEU A 74 6.18 -16.83 17.91
N TYR A 75 6.89 -16.49 16.84
CA TYR A 75 6.64 -17.03 15.50
C TYR A 75 6.86 -18.55 15.47
N GLU A 76 7.90 -19.05 16.14
CA GLU A 76 8.17 -20.50 16.27
C GLU A 76 7.05 -21.28 16.97
N GLN A 77 6.25 -20.61 17.81
CA GLN A 77 5.10 -21.22 18.49
C GLN A 77 3.83 -21.25 17.64
N LEU A 78 3.82 -20.58 16.48
CA LEU A 78 2.69 -20.64 15.55
C LEU A 78 2.61 -22.00 14.85
N GLY A 79 1.40 -22.41 14.50
CA GLY A 79 1.20 -23.55 13.61
C GLY A 79 1.82 -23.29 12.22
N ALA A 80 2.22 -24.37 11.54
CA ALA A 80 2.88 -24.26 10.23
C ALA A 80 2.01 -23.55 9.17
N ASP A 81 0.68 -23.65 9.28
CA ASP A 81 -0.24 -22.91 8.42
C ASP A 81 -0.17 -21.40 8.67
N ASP A 82 -0.17 -20.97 9.92
CA ASP A 82 -0.08 -19.54 10.27
C ASP A 82 1.28 -18.94 9.90
N GLN A 83 2.36 -19.71 10.07
CA GLN A 83 3.69 -19.30 9.63
C GLN A 83 3.77 -19.02 8.11
N ARG A 84 3.03 -19.80 7.30
CA ARG A 84 2.98 -19.63 5.84
C ARG A 84 2.11 -18.48 5.37
N ARG A 85 1.26 -17.92 6.25
CA ARG A 85 0.37 -16.83 5.87
C ARG A 85 1.18 -15.57 5.57
N ASP A 86 0.70 -14.83 4.59
CA ASP A 86 1.23 -13.51 4.28
C ASP A 86 0.86 -12.55 5.44
N PRO A 87 1.84 -11.97 6.14
CA PRO A 87 1.56 -11.17 7.31
C PRO A 87 0.89 -9.82 6.95
N LEU A 88 1.20 -9.25 5.78
CA LEU A 88 0.55 -8.01 5.32
C LEU A 88 -0.93 -8.25 5.03
N LEU A 89 -1.24 -9.31 4.28
CA LEU A 89 -2.62 -9.64 3.94
C LEU A 89 -3.41 -10.07 5.16
N THR A 90 -2.78 -10.77 6.11
CA THR A 90 -3.40 -11.14 7.38
C THR A 90 -3.77 -9.91 8.19
N SER A 91 -2.82 -8.99 8.43
CA SER A 91 -3.14 -7.74 9.14
C SER A 91 -4.16 -6.89 8.38
N ALA A 92 -4.07 -6.79 7.05
CA ALA A 92 -5.05 -6.06 6.25
C ALA A 92 -6.47 -6.66 6.38
N ALA A 93 -6.58 -7.99 6.40
CA ALA A 93 -7.85 -8.68 6.62
C ALA A 93 -8.42 -8.44 8.03
N GLU A 94 -7.57 -8.40 9.06
CA GLU A 94 -8.01 -8.05 10.42
C GLU A 94 -8.52 -6.61 10.52
N PHE A 95 -7.80 -5.65 9.92
CA PHE A 95 -8.29 -4.27 9.84
C PHE A 95 -9.63 -4.17 9.09
N ASN A 96 -9.77 -4.92 8.00
CA ASN A 96 -11.00 -5.00 7.23
C ASN A 96 -12.15 -5.55 8.09
N LEU A 97 -11.92 -6.66 8.79
CA LEU A 97 -12.89 -7.29 9.70
C LEU A 97 -13.35 -6.32 10.80
N LEU A 98 -12.41 -5.60 11.41
CA LEU A 98 -12.68 -4.73 12.55
C LEU A 98 -13.31 -3.39 12.19
N ARG A 99 -13.08 -2.87 10.98
CA ARG A 99 -13.39 -1.46 10.66
C ARG A 99 -14.26 -1.23 9.43
N SER A 100 -14.25 -2.12 8.44
CA SER A 100 -15.01 -1.93 7.20
C SER A 100 -16.51 -2.12 7.41
N ARG A 101 -17.34 -1.51 6.54
CA ARG A 101 -18.81 -1.70 6.60
C ARG A 101 -19.23 -3.15 6.39
N ALA A 102 -18.60 -3.81 5.41
CA ALA A 102 -18.82 -5.22 5.11
C ALA A 102 -17.48 -5.86 4.70
N PRO A 103 -16.84 -6.68 5.57
CA PRO A 103 -15.53 -7.25 5.29
C PRO A 103 -15.47 -8.04 3.96
N ARG A 104 -16.51 -8.82 3.65
CA ARG A 104 -16.62 -9.58 2.38
C ARG A 104 -16.53 -8.70 1.13
N HIS A 105 -16.98 -7.45 1.19
CA HIS A 105 -16.85 -6.52 0.06
C HIS A 105 -15.37 -6.21 -0.25
N GLY A 106 -14.50 -6.14 0.74
CA GLY A 106 -13.06 -5.94 0.54
C GLY A 106 -12.40 -7.09 -0.23
N GLU A 107 -12.85 -8.32 0.01
CA GLU A 107 -12.42 -9.53 -0.72
C GLU A 107 -12.94 -9.51 -2.16
N GLU A 108 -14.24 -9.25 -2.36
CA GLU A 108 -14.83 -9.11 -3.69
C GLU A 108 -14.16 -8.01 -4.51
N LEU A 109 -13.83 -6.88 -3.88
CA LEU A 109 -13.11 -5.78 -4.52
C LEU A 109 -11.70 -6.19 -4.94
N ALA A 110 -11.02 -7.02 -4.15
CA ALA A 110 -9.70 -7.55 -4.49
C ALA A 110 -9.78 -8.45 -5.73
N ASP A 111 -10.74 -9.38 -5.78
CA ASP A 111 -10.91 -10.30 -6.90
C ASP A 111 -11.41 -9.58 -8.16
N TRP A 112 -12.34 -8.63 -8.00
CA TRP A 112 -12.84 -7.79 -9.08
C TRP A 112 -11.72 -6.94 -9.70
N TYR A 113 -10.88 -6.33 -8.86
CA TYR A 113 -9.74 -5.56 -9.35
C TYR A 113 -8.65 -6.45 -9.97
N ASP A 114 -8.37 -7.63 -9.40
CA ASP A 114 -7.44 -8.60 -10.00
C ASP A 114 -7.90 -8.98 -11.42
N ALA A 115 -9.19 -9.27 -11.61
CA ALA A 115 -9.76 -9.59 -12.91
C ALA A 115 -9.71 -8.42 -13.91
N PHE A 116 -9.96 -7.19 -13.44
CA PHE A 116 -9.78 -5.98 -14.24
C PHE A 116 -8.32 -5.83 -14.66
N PHE A 117 -7.38 -5.87 -13.71
CA PHE A 117 -5.96 -5.62 -13.96
C PHE A 117 -5.37 -6.67 -14.92
N ALA A 118 -5.73 -7.94 -14.75
CA ALA A 118 -5.33 -9.03 -15.64
C ALA A 118 -5.83 -8.86 -17.09
N SER A 119 -6.89 -8.09 -17.32
CA SER A 119 -7.37 -7.77 -18.67
C SER A 119 -6.64 -6.60 -19.34
N THR A 120 -5.75 -5.91 -18.61
CA THR A 120 -4.95 -4.80 -19.13
C THR A 120 -3.62 -5.29 -19.70
N ASP A 121 -3.02 -4.52 -20.61
CA ASP A 121 -1.66 -4.80 -21.14
C ASP A 121 -0.54 -4.30 -20.22
N LEU A 122 -0.89 -3.94 -18.98
CA LEU A 122 0.01 -3.29 -18.05
C LEU A 122 0.88 -4.34 -17.34
N PRO A 123 2.22 -4.14 -17.24
CA PRO A 123 3.09 -5.10 -16.58
C PRO A 123 2.68 -5.32 -15.12
N ASP A 124 2.53 -6.59 -14.76
CA ASP A 124 2.21 -7.05 -13.41
C ASP A 124 3.40 -7.77 -12.76
N ALA A 125 3.43 -7.77 -11.44
CA ALA A 125 4.37 -8.52 -10.63
C ALA A 125 3.68 -8.99 -9.35
N ASP A 126 4.09 -10.13 -8.79
CA ASP A 126 3.47 -10.70 -7.59
C ASP A 126 3.47 -9.72 -6.40
N TYR A 127 4.54 -8.95 -6.25
CA TYR A 127 4.63 -7.86 -5.27
C TYR A 127 3.50 -6.83 -5.46
N ASN A 128 3.24 -6.39 -6.69
CA ASN A 128 2.15 -5.44 -6.97
C ASN A 128 0.78 -6.06 -6.70
N ARG A 129 0.63 -7.36 -6.97
CA ARG A 129 -0.60 -8.12 -6.67
C ARG A 129 -0.89 -8.18 -5.19
N ARG A 130 0.12 -8.48 -4.41
CA ARG A 130 0.03 -8.49 -2.95
C ARG A 130 -0.39 -7.13 -2.40
N LEU A 131 0.22 -6.04 -2.88
CA LEU A 131 -0.11 -4.68 -2.43
C LEU A 131 -1.54 -4.26 -2.80
N ARG A 132 -2.01 -4.53 -4.03
CA ARG A 132 -3.37 -4.16 -4.44
C ARG A 132 -4.43 -4.92 -3.65
N ARG A 133 -4.21 -6.21 -3.35
CA ARG A 133 -5.14 -6.99 -2.51
C ARG A 133 -5.19 -6.43 -1.09
N ALA A 134 -4.04 -6.08 -0.50
CA ALA A 134 -3.99 -5.42 0.81
C ALA A 134 -4.75 -4.08 0.80
N ALA A 135 -4.56 -3.26 -0.23
CA ALA A 135 -5.28 -2.00 -0.39
C ALA A 135 -6.79 -2.19 -0.55
N CYS A 136 -7.26 -3.21 -1.29
CA CYS A 136 -8.68 -3.53 -1.40
C CYS A 136 -9.30 -3.90 -0.06
N LEU A 137 -8.62 -4.71 0.76
CA LEU A 137 -9.07 -5.04 2.12
C LEU A 137 -9.13 -3.80 3.02
N LEU A 138 -8.14 -2.91 2.90
CA LEU A 138 -8.04 -1.69 3.69
C LEU A 138 -8.90 -0.53 3.17
N SER A 139 -9.55 -0.70 2.02
CA SER A 139 -10.16 0.39 1.27
C SER A 139 -11.27 1.12 2.03
N ASP A 140 -11.93 0.47 2.99
CA ASP A 140 -13.08 1.01 3.72
C ASP A 140 -12.85 1.34 5.20
N ILE A 141 -11.64 1.19 5.72
CA ILE A 141 -11.37 1.27 7.17
C ILE A 141 -11.62 2.65 7.79
N ALA A 142 -11.70 3.70 6.96
CA ALA A 142 -11.91 5.08 7.39
C ALA A 142 -13.35 5.59 7.16
N TRP A 143 -14.31 4.74 6.78
CA TRP A 143 -15.64 5.17 6.31
C TRP A 143 -16.42 6.06 7.30
N ARG A 144 -16.17 5.91 8.62
CA ARG A 144 -16.82 6.70 9.68
C ARG A 144 -16.27 8.12 9.83
N ALA A 145 -15.13 8.42 9.20
CA ALA A 145 -14.59 9.76 9.16
C ALA A 145 -15.57 10.73 8.45
N HIS A 146 -15.55 11.99 8.89
CA HIS A 146 -16.21 13.07 8.15
C HIS A 146 -15.68 13.08 6.70
N PRO A 147 -16.54 13.31 5.68
CA PRO A 147 -16.16 13.19 4.28
C PRO A 147 -14.87 13.93 3.90
N ASP A 148 -14.68 15.14 4.44
CA ASP A 148 -13.52 15.99 4.14
C ASP A 148 -12.19 15.44 4.69
N TYR A 149 -12.23 14.68 5.79
CA TYR A 149 -11.03 14.09 6.42
C TYR A 149 -10.81 12.63 6.06
N ARG A 150 -11.74 12.01 5.30
CA ARG A 150 -11.74 10.57 5.11
C ARG A 150 -10.52 10.05 4.37
N GLY A 151 -10.01 10.81 3.40
CA GLY A 151 -8.79 10.43 2.68
C GLY A 151 -7.54 10.56 3.53
N GLU A 152 -7.40 11.67 4.25
CA GLU A 152 -6.30 11.91 5.19
C GLU A 152 -6.29 10.84 6.28
N GLN A 153 -7.44 10.57 6.90
CA GLN A 153 -7.53 9.54 7.93
C GLN A 153 -7.26 8.13 7.38
N ALA A 154 -7.70 7.80 6.16
CA ALA A 154 -7.36 6.53 5.54
C ALA A 154 -5.84 6.40 5.32
N PHE A 155 -5.23 7.47 4.80
CA PHE A 155 -3.79 7.55 4.59
C PHE A 155 -3.00 7.37 5.89
N ASP A 156 -3.39 8.09 6.95
CA ASP A 156 -2.70 8.09 8.23
C ASP A 156 -2.83 6.76 8.96
N ILE A 157 -4.01 6.13 8.93
CA ILE A 157 -4.19 4.79 9.52
C ILE A 157 -3.19 3.82 8.89
N VAL A 158 -3.03 3.81 7.57
CA VAL A 158 -2.10 2.88 6.91
C VAL A 158 -0.64 3.28 7.10
N SER A 159 -0.34 4.57 7.03
CA SER A 159 1.04 5.06 7.15
C SER A 159 1.60 4.84 8.55
N ASN A 160 0.75 4.90 9.58
CA ASN A 160 1.15 4.80 10.98
C ASN A 160 0.90 3.42 11.61
N ALA A 161 0.14 2.53 10.95
CA ALA A 161 -0.10 1.18 11.45
C ALA A 161 1.17 0.31 11.41
N SER A 162 1.30 -0.60 12.38
CA SER A 162 2.42 -1.54 12.50
C SER A 162 2.33 -2.72 11.52
N PHE A 163 2.09 -2.45 10.22
CA PHE A 163 2.16 -3.49 9.19
C PHE A 163 3.60 -4.01 9.06
N VAL A 164 3.72 -5.34 9.09
CA VAL A 164 4.97 -6.07 8.82
C VAL A 164 4.93 -6.70 7.43
N GLY A 165 6.11 -7.05 6.91
CA GLY A 165 6.23 -7.64 5.57
C GLY A 165 5.90 -6.67 4.44
N VAL A 166 5.91 -5.36 4.67
CA VAL A 166 5.76 -4.34 3.62
C VAL A 166 6.86 -3.30 3.77
N ASP A 167 7.46 -2.93 2.65
CA ASP A 167 8.47 -1.89 2.54
C ASP A 167 7.83 -0.50 2.48
N HIS A 168 8.67 0.54 2.58
CA HIS A 168 8.19 1.92 2.56
C HIS A 168 7.48 2.30 1.24
N PRO A 169 7.99 1.93 0.03
CA PRO A 169 7.25 2.16 -1.21
C PRO A 169 5.90 1.45 -1.25
N GLY A 170 5.81 0.20 -0.77
CA GLY A 170 4.57 -0.55 -0.71
C GLY A 170 3.55 0.05 0.26
N ARG A 171 4.01 0.51 1.43
CA ARG A 171 3.17 1.23 2.39
C ARG A 171 2.61 2.52 1.78
N ALA A 172 3.47 3.31 1.12
CA ALA A 172 3.06 4.52 0.42
C ALA A 172 2.03 4.22 -0.69
N PHE A 173 2.21 3.15 -1.45
CA PHE A 173 1.25 2.69 -2.45
C PHE A 173 -0.13 2.42 -1.85
N ILE A 174 -0.19 1.62 -0.77
CA ILE A 174 -1.46 1.23 -0.14
C ILE A 174 -2.18 2.47 0.40
N ALA A 175 -1.46 3.30 1.17
CA ALA A 175 -2.00 4.51 1.78
C ALA A 175 -2.54 5.48 0.72
N LEU A 176 -1.79 5.70 -0.37
CA LEU A 176 -2.25 6.56 -1.47
C LEU A 176 -3.45 5.99 -2.21
N ALA A 177 -3.47 4.70 -2.53
CA ALA A 177 -4.57 4.09 -3.28
C ALA A 177 -5.91 4.27 -2.55
N ILE A 178 -5.94 4.01 -1.24
CA ILE A 178 -7.16 4.16 -0.43
C ILE A 178 -7.50 5.63 -0.14
N ALA A 179 -6.50 6.52 -0.08
CA ALA A 179 -6.75 7.96 0.06
C ALA A 179 -7.40 8.54 -1.21
N ILE A 180 -6.83 8.21 -2.39
CA ILE A 180 -7.32 8.62 -3.72
C ILE A 180 -8.77 8.21 -3.93
N ARG A 181 -9.17 7.03 -3.41
CA ARG A 181 -10.58 6.61 -3.43
C ARG A 181 -11.49 7.72 -2.90
N HIS A 182 -11.11 8.38 -1.81
CA HIS A 182 -11.90 9.42 -1.15
C HIS A 182 -11.72 10.79 -1.79
N ILE A 183 -10.49 11.29 -1.84
CA ILE A 183 -10.19 12.69 -2.22
C ILE A 183 -10.18 12.90 -3.75
N GLY A 184 -9.98 11.83 -4.52
CA GLY A 184 -9.91 11.86 -5.97
C GLY A 184 -8.49 11.94 -6.52
N LEU A 185 -8.40 12.14 -7.85
CA LEU A 185 -7.14 11.98 -8.60
C LEU A 185 -6.29 13.25 -8.69
N ASN A 186 -6.86 14.40 -8.33
CA ASN A 186 -6.22 15.70 -8.52
C ASN A 186 -5.42 16.15 -7.29
N GLU A 187 -5.51 15.42 -6.17
CA GLU A 187 -4.79 15.79 -4.96
C GLU A 187 -3.28 15.73 -5.16
N ALA A 188 -2.57 16.71 -4.62
CA ALA A 188 -1.13 16.72 -4.63
C ALA A 188 -0.59 15.64 -3.67
N VAL A 189 0.25 14.75 -4.20
CA VAL A 189 1.02 13.82 -3.37
C VAL A 189 2.08 14.61 -2.60
N SER A 190 2.13 14.44 -1.29
CA SER A 190 3.08 15.13 -0.43
C SER A 190 4.53 14.85 -0.83
N PRO A 191 5.46 15.82 -0.66
CA PRO A 191 6.87 15.64 -1.01
C PRO A 191 7.51 14.41 -0.35
N THR A 192 7.18 14.18 0.92
CA THR A 192 7.66 13.03 1.71
C THR A 192 7.26 11.68 1.13
N ILE A 193 6.11 11.60 0.47
CA ILE A 193 5.68 10.36 -0.18
C ILE A 193 6.30 10.23 -1.56
N ARG A 194 6.45 11.34 -2.28
CA ARG A 194 7.16 11.36 -3.57
C ARG A 194 8.62 10.92 -3.47
N SER A 195 9.28 11.14 -2.33
CA SER A 195 10.66 10.67 -2.11
C SER A 195 10.78 9.17 -1.89
N VAL A 196 9.67 8.48 -1.55
CA VAL A 196 9.66 7.06 -1.20
C VAL A 196 9.00 6.21 -2.29
N ILE A 197 7.90 6.69 -2.88
CA ILE A 197 7.15 5.92 -3.87
C ILE A 197 7.80 6.00 -5.25
N THR A 198 7.91 4.87 -5.94
CA THR A 198 8.36 4.85 -7.33
C THR A 198 7.28 5.40 -8.26
N ALA A 199 7.67 6.00 -9.39
CA ALA A 199 6.71 6.51 -10.39
C ALA A 199 5.70 5.43 -10.83
N ARG A 200 6.19 4.20 -11.04
CA ARG A 200 5.35 3.06 -11.39
C ARG A 200 4.32 2.72 -10.30
N LEU A 201 4.73 2.69 -9.03
CA LEU A 201 3.78 2.44 -7.94
C LEU A 201 2.77 3.59 -7.79
N LEU A 202 3.20 4.84 -7.98
CA LEU A 202 2.28 5.98 -7.95
C LEU A 202 1.18 5.87 -9.02
N ASP A 203 1.54 5.52 -10.25
CA ASP A 203 0.57 5.32 -11.33
C ASP A 203 -0.38 4.16 -11.02
N ARG A 204 0.13 3.05 -10.48
CA ARG A 204 -0.68 1.91 -10.05
C ARG A 204 -1.63 2.28 -8.91
N ALA A 205 -1.20 3.08 -7.95
CA ALA A 205 -2.03 3.54 -6.84
C ALA A 205 -3.19 4.42 -7.35
N ARG A 206 -2.92 5.27 -8.33
CA ARG A 206 -3.95 6.09 -9.01
C ARG A 206 -4.97 5.25 -9.76
N ILE A 207 -4.51 4.25 -10.52
CA ILE A 207 -5.40 3.31 -11.22
C ILE A 207 -6.30 2.57 -10.23
N LEU A 208 -5.72 2.03 -9.15
CA LEU A 208 -6.46 1.34 -8.11
C LEU A 208 -7.48 2.26 -7.42
N GLY A 209 -7.07 3.43 -6.96
CA GLY A 209 -7.98 4.40 -6.34
C GLY A 209 -9.11 4.85 -7.29
N ALA A 210 -8.84 5.02 -8.59
CA ALA A 210 -9.86 5.30 -9.59
C ALA A 210 -10.83 4.14 -9.80
N ALA A 211 -10.33 2.90 -9.85
CA ALA A 211 -11.17 1.71 -9.95
C ALA A 211 -12.05 1.52 -8.71
N MET A 212 -11.52 1.76 -7.50
CA MET A 212 -12.31 1.78 -6.27
C MET A 212 -13.44 2.82 -6.36
N ARG A 213 -13.19 4.02 -6.93
CA ARG A 213 -14.25 5.03 -7.11
C ARG A 213 -15.38 4.59 -8.03
N VAL A 214 -15.11 3.71 -9.00
CA VAL A 214 -16.15 3.06 -9.80
C VAL A 214 -16.87 2.02 -8.93
N ALA A 215 -16.12 1.09 -8.33
CA ALA A 215 -16.66 -0.01 -7.53
C ALA A 215 -17.60 0.46 -6.42
N TYR A 216 -17.23 1.51 -5.68
CA TYR A 216 -18.05 2.00 -4.56
C TYR A 216 -19.33 2.72 -4.96
N ILE A 217 -19.47 3.17 -6.21
CA ILE A 217 -20.77 3.64 -6.71
C ILE A 217 -21.67 2.46 -7.02
N LEU A 218 -21.10 1.36 -7.54
CA LEU A 218 -21.84 0.15 -7.87
C LEU A 218 -22.32 -0.58 -6.61
N SER A 219 -21.42 -0.81 -5.66
CA SER A 219 -21.66 -1.72 -4.54
C SER A 219 -22.22 -1.04 -3.30
N ALA A 220 -22.10 0.29 -3.19
CA ALA A 220 -22.31 1.02 -1.93
C ALA A 220 -21.51 0.45 -0.75
N ALA A 221 -20.37 -0.21 -1.01
CA ALA A 221 -19.55 -0.96 -0.04
C ALA A 221 -20.20 -2.23 0.53
N MET A 222 -21.21 -2.77 -0.15
CA MET A 222 -21.87 -4.01 0.22
C MET A 222 -21.47 -5.14 -0.74
N PRO A 223 -21.37 -6.38 -0.26
CA PRO A 223 -21.02 -7.52 -1.10
C PRO A 223 -22.15 -7.88 -2.08
N GLY A 224 -21.82 -8.66 -3.10
CA GLY A 224 -22.75 -9.28 -4.05
C GLY A 224 -22.94 -8.55 -5.38
N VAL A 225 -22.50 -7.29 -5.48
CA VAL A 225 -22.66 -6.48 -6.72
C VAL A 225 -21.43 -6.59 -7.63
N LEU A 226 -20.22 -6.49 -7.08
CA LEU A 226 -18.98 -6.49 -7.88
C LEU A 226 -18.78 -7.79 -8.67
N PRO A 227 -19.06 -9.00 -8.12
CA PRO A 227 -18.94 -10.24 -8.88
C PRO A 227 -19.84 -10.31 -10.12
N LYS A 228 -20.93 -9.54 -10.13
CA LYS A 228 -21.91 -9.48 -11.22
C LYS A 228 -21.67 -8.33 -12.20
N THR A 229 -20.77 -7.40 -11.88
CA THR A 229 -20.53 -6.19 -12.66
C THR A 229 -19.08 -6.10 -13.12
N PRO A 230 -18.60 -7.03 -13.97
CA PRO A 230 -17.19 -7.12 -14.31
C PRO A 230 -16.71 -5.86 -15.04
N LEU A 231 -15.51 -5.40 -14.66
CA LEU A 231 -14.78 -4.34 -15.33
C LEU A 231 -13.59 -4.97 -16.06
N ARG A 232 -13.51 -4.79 -17.37
CA ARG A 232 -12.45 -5.38 -18.20
C ARG A 232 -12.02 -4.44 -19.29
N VAL A 233 -10.75 -4.51 -19.68
CA VAL A 233 -10.29 -3.95 -20.94
C VAL A 233 -10.57 -4.96 -22.04
N ARG A 234 -11.36 -4.56 -23.04
CA ARG A 234 -11.64 -5.34 -24.25
C ARG A 234 -11.12 -4.54 -25.44
N ARG A 235 -10.10 -5.07 -26.13
CA ARG A 235 -9.41 -4.38 -27.23
C ARG A 235 -8.88 -3.00 -26.77
N LYS A 236 -9.52 -1.91 -27.21
CA LYS A 236 -9.13 -0.52 -26.88
C LYS A 236 -10.11 0.16 -25.91
N GLU A 237 -11.12 -0.57 -25.43
CA GLU A 237 -12.18 -0.04 -24.57
C GLU A 237 -12.05 -0.57 -23.15
N LEU A 238 -12.34 0.28 -22.16
CA LEU A 238 -12.57 -0.08 -20.78
C LEU A 238 -14.08 -0.30 -20.60
N VAL A 239 -14.49 -1.56 -20.48
CA VAL A 239 -15.89 -1.96 -20.45
C VAL A 239 -16.31 -2.32 -19.04
N LEU A 240 -17.37 -1.67 -18.55
CA LEU A 240 -18.13 -2.07 -17.37
C LEU A 240 -19.44 -2.72 -17.83
N GLU A 241 -19.64 -3.97 -17.44
CA GLU A 241 -20.86 -4.72 -17.77
C GLU A 241 -21.84 -4.66 -16.59
N LEU A 242 -23.10 -4.33 -16.87
CA LEU A 242 -24.18 -4.27 -15.91
C LEU A 242 -25.29 -5.24 -16.35
N PRO A 243 -25.68 -6.24 -15.54
CA PRO A 243 -26.86 -7.04 -15.83
C PRO A 243 -28.14 -6.19 -15.78
N PRO A 244 -29.27 -6.66 -16.36
CA PRO A 244 -30.53 -5.91 -16.37
C PRO A 244 -30.98 -5.42 -14.99
N GLU A 245 -30.76 -6.22 -13.94
CA GLU A 245 -31.05 -5.86 -12.54
C GLU A 245 -30.27 -4.63 -12.03
N PHE A 246 -29.15 -4.29 -12.68
CA PHE A 246 -28.30 -3.14 -12.34
C PHE A 246 -28.30 -2.05 -13.43
N ALA A 247 -29.20 -2.12 -14.42
CA ALA A 247 -29.29 -1.14 -15.50
C ALA A 247 -29.45 0.30 -14.97
N GLY A 248 -30.17 0.49 -13.84
CA GLY A 248 -30.35 1.79 -13.19
C GLY A 248 -29.06 2.43 -12.64
N LEU A 249 -27.96 1.67 -12.52
CA LEU A 249 -26.64 2.21 -12.14
C LEU A 249 -25.93 2.90 -13.31
N ALA A 250 -26.37 2.69 -14.55
CA ALA A 250 -25.84 3.36 -15.74
C ALA A 250 -26.15 4.88 -15.71
N SER A 251 -25.36 5.61 -14.93
CA SER A 251 -25.55 7.02 -14.60
C SER A 251 -24.37 7.86 -15.06
N GLU A 252 -24.59 9.17 -15.19
CA GLU A 252 -23.53 10.13 -15.49
C GLU A 252 -22.39 10.06 -14.46
N ARG A 253 -22.72 9.77 -13.20
CA ARG A 253 -21.73 9.63 -12.12
C ARG A 253 -20.77 8.47 -12.38
N ILE A 254 -21.28 7.31 -12.80
CA ILE A 254 -20.45 6.16 -13.19
C ILE A 254 -19.67 6.45 -14.46
N ALA A 255 -20.31 7.04 -15.48
CA ALA A 255 -19.65 7.41 -16.73
C ALA A 255 -18.44 8.34 -16.48
N ASN A 256 -18.58 9.32 -15.60
CA ASN A 256 -17.50 10.24 -15.22
C ASN A 256 -16.35 9.53 -14.49
N ARG A 257 -16.63 8.54 -13.62
CA ARG A 257 -15.57 7.74 -12.97
C ARG A 257 -14.88 6.80 -13.95
N MET A 258 -15.63 6.18 -14.85
CA MET A 258 -15.10 5.35 -15.92
C MET A 258 -14.20 6.15 -16.85
N LYS A 259 -14.59 7.38 -17.23
CA LYS A 259 -13.74 8.30 -18.02
C LYS A 259 -12.44 8.65 -17.32
N ALA A 260 -12.50 8.92 -16.02
CA ALA A 260 -11.29 9.20 -15.23
C ALA A 260 -10.34 7.99 -15.20
N LEU A 261 -10.87 6.78 -14.96
CA LEU A 261 -10.07 5.55 -14.99
C LEU A 261 -9.53 5.26 -16.40
N GLY A 262 -10.36 5.37 -17.43
CA GLY A 262 -9.98 5.16 -18.83
C GLY A 262 -8.84 6.08 -19.27
N LYS A 263 -8.85 7.35 -18.84
CA LYS A 263 -7.75 8.30 -19.09
C LYS A 263 -6.42 7.81 -18.49
N LEU A 264 -6.42 7.22 -17.30
CA LEU A 264 -5.20 6.74 -16.63
C LEU A 264 -4.57 5.54 -17.36
N ILE A 265 -5.38 4.71 -18.02
CA ILE A 265 -4.92 3.50 -18.71
C ILE A 265 -4.91 3.65 -20.24
N GLY A 266 -5.27 4.82 -20.77
CA GLY A 266 -5.34 5.08 -22.22
C GLY A 266 -6.38 4.22 -22.93
N ARG A 267 -7.60 4.11 -22.37
CA ARG A 267 -8.72 3.33 -22.93
C ARG A 267 -10.00 4.15 -22.93
N GLU A 268 -10.84 3.93 -23.94
CA GLU A 268 -12.14 4.59 -24.05
C GLU A 268 -13.15 3.90 -23.11
N PRO A 269 -13.82 4.63 -22.20
CA PRO A 269 -14.77 4.04 -21.27
C PRO A 269 -16.09 3.67 -21.95
N LYS A 270 -16.64 2.51 -21.62
CA LYS A 270 -17.96 2.07 -22.06
C LYS A 270 -18.70 1.38 -20.92
N VAL A 271 -19.96 1.76 -20.72
CA VAL A 271 -20.87 1.08 -19.79
C VAL A 271 -21.90 0.36 -20.64
N VAL A 272 -22.02 -0.95 -20.48
CA VAL A 272 -22.90 -1.81 -21.29
C VAL A 272 -23.88 -2.49 -20.36
N VAL A 273 -25.18 -2.38 -20.68
CA VAL A 273 -26.20 -3.22 -20.05
C VAL A 273 -26.27 -4.53 -20.85
N THR A 274 -25.99 -5.66 -20.21
CA THR A 274 -26.08 -6.97 -20.87
C THR A 274 -27.54 -7.38 -21.01
N GLU A 275 -27.81 -8.21 -22.03
CA GLU A 275 -29.13 -8.82 -22.24
C GLU A 275 -29.47 -9.84 -21.13
#